data_AF-A0A1R3FYW2-F1
#
_entry.id   AF-A0A1R3FYW2-F1
#
_cell.length_a   1.000
_cell.length_b   1.000
_cell.length_c   1.000
_cell.angle_alpha   90.00
_cell.angle_beta   90.00
_cell.angle_gamma   90.00
#
_symmetry.space_group_name_H-M   'P 1'
#
loop_
_entity.id
_entity.type
_entity.pdbx_description
1 polymer ?
#
loop_
_entity_poly.entity_id
_entity_poly.type
_entity_poly.pdbx_seq_one_letter_code
_entity_poly.pdbx_strand_id
1 'polypeptide(L)' 'MDNMVAALGGDDALWGNGAICGKYFTVKCTGPHPCTGKSVTVKIMDRCPGCPSTFDLSKEAFSQIADPVAGIINIDFKQI' A
#
# COMPACT_ATOMS: atom_id res chain seq x y z
N MET A 1 1.56 -2.11 15.69
CA MET A 1 1.10 -1.81 14.31
C MET A 1 1.84 -0.61 13.73
N ASP A 2 2.82 -0.06 14.45
CA ASP A 2 3.42 1.26 14.16
C ASP A 2 4.27 1.29 12.88
N ASN A 3 4.55 0.12 12.30
CA ASN A 3 5.30 -0.03 11.05
C ASN A 3 4.43 -0.49 9.87
N MET A 4 3.12 -0.67 10.05
CA MET A 4 2.21 -1.10 8.96
C MET A 4 1.54 0.12 8.35
N VAL A 5 2.33 0.89 7.61
CA VAL A 5 1.92 2.19 7.07
C VAL A 5 2.13 2.26 5.57
N ALA A 6 1.44 3.20 4.93
CA ALA A 6 1.60 3.52 3.52
C ALA A 6 1.49 5.03 3.28
N ALA A 7 2.15 5.49 2.22
CA ALA A 7 1.86 6.76 1.58
C ALA A 7 1.03 6.53 0.31
N LEU A 8 0.16 7.48 -0.04
CA LEU A 8 -0.57 7.41 -1.31
C LEU A 8 0.12 8.20 -2.41
N GLY A 9 0.31 7.56 -3.57
CA GLY A 9 0.85 8.19 -4.77
C GLY A 9 -0.16 8.23 -5.92
N GLY A 10 0.16 9.03 -6.93
CA GLY A 10 -0.51 9.08 -8.25
C GLY A 10 -1.96 9.58 -8.32
N ASP A 11 -2.81 9.25 -7.35
CA ASP A 11 -4.26 9.49 -7.39
C ASP A 11 -4.70 10.59 -6.39
N ASP A 12 -4.89 11.79 -6.94
CA ASP A 12 -5.35 12.95 -6.18
C ASP A 12 -6.79 12.81 -5.69
N ALA A 13 -7.62 12.04 -6.40
CA ALA A 13 -8.99 11.77 -5.99
C ALA A 13 -9.01 10.85 -4.77
N LEU A 14 -8.18 9.81 -4.76
CA LEU A 14 -8.02 8.93 -3.61
C LEU A 14 -7.42 9.66 -2.40
N TRP A 15 -6.45 10.57 -2.63
CA TRP A 15 -5.92 11.42 -1.55
C TRP A 15 -7.00 12.28 -0.90
N GLY A 16 -7.96 12.79 -1.69
CA GLY A 16 -9.13 13.49 -1.17
C GLY A 16 -8.78 14.72 -0.32
N ASN A 17 -7.77 15.48 -0.74
CA ASN A 17 -7.22 16.61 0.02
C ASN A 17 -6.83 16.25 1.47
N GLY A 18 -6.34 15.02 1.69
CA GLY A 18 -5.91 14.51 2.99
C GLY A 18 -7.01 13.86 3.82
N ALA A 19 -8.25 13.82 3.34
CA ALA A 19 -9.36 13.15 4.05
C ALA A 19 -9.12 11.65 4.27
N ILE A 20 -8.29 11.04 3.45
CA ILE A 20 -7.90 9.63 3.55
C ILE A 20 -6.77 9.38 4.56
N CYS A 21 -6.09 10.42 5.03
CA CYS A 21 -5.04 10.29 6.05
C CYS A 21 -5.62 9.71 7.34
N GLY A 22 -4.91 8.76 7.94
CA GLY A 22 -5.32 8.03 9.12
C GLY A 22 -6.35 6.91 8.88
N LYS A 23 -6.87 6.76 7.65
CA LYS A 23 -7.73 5.63 7.27
C LYS A 23 -6.88 4.36 7.09
N TYR A 24 -7.55 3.22 7.22
CA TYR A 24 -6.92 1.92 7.07
C TYR A 24 -7.42 1.20 5.82
N PHE A 25 -6.53 0.44 5.20
CA PHE A 25 -6.81 -0.38 4.04
C PHE A 25 -6.28 -1.78 4.26
N THR A 26 -7.04 -2.78 3.80
CA THR A 26 -6.48 -4.10 3.52
C THR A 26 -5.90 -4.09 2.12
N VAL A 27 -4.64 -4.50 1.97
CA VAL A 27 -3.90 -4.56 0.72
C VAL A 27 -3.43 -6.00 0.47
N LYS A 28 -3.52 -6.47 -0.77
CA LYS A 28 -3.13 -7.83 -1.18
C LYS A 28 -2.42 -7.79 -2.53
N CYS A 29 -1.28 -8.47 -2.65
CA CYS A 29 -0.62 -8.70 -3.94
C CYS A 29 -1.44 -9.64 -4.83
N THR A 30 -1.57 -9.32 -6.12
CA THR A 30 -2.32 -10.13 -7.09
C THR A 30 -1.42 -10.82 -8.12
N GLY A 31 -1.65 -12.11 -8.34
CA GLY A 31 -0.89 -12.94 -9.29
C GLY A 31 -0.03 -14.03 -8.64
N PRO A 32 0.81 -14.73 -9.43
CA PRO A 32 1.78 -15.71 -8.93
C PRO A 32 2.97 -15.00 -8.23
N HIS A 33 4.11 -15.69 -8.07
CA HIS A 33 5.35 -15.08 -7.58
C HIS A 33 5.59 -13.73 -8.30
N PRO A 34 5.82 -12.62 -7.56
CA PRO A 34 6.36 -12.54 -6.20
C PRO A 34 5.35 -12.57 -5.05
N CYS A 35 4.04 -12.70 -5.32
CA CYS A 35 3.01 -12.61 -4.28
C CYS A 35 3.08 -13.79 -3.29
N THR A 36 2.90 -13.49 -2.00
CA THR A 36 2.85 -14.51 -0.93
C THR A 36 1.45 -15.13 -0.75
N GLY A 37 0.43 -14.53 -1.38
CA GLY A 37 -0.98 -14.88 -1.21
C GLY A 37 -1.65 -14.29 0.04
N LYS A 38 -0.88 -13.60 0.90
CA LYS A 38 -1.38 -12.94 2.12
C LYS A 38 -1.87 -11.52 1.82
N SER A 39 -2.65 -10.99 2.76
CA SER A 39 -3.04 -9.57 2.81
C SER A 39 -2.45 -8.91 4.05
N VAL A 40 -2.37 -7.58 4.00
CA VAL A 40 -1.87 -6.75 5.10
C VAL A 40 -2.80 -5.57 5.33
N THR A 41 -3.01 -5.20 6.59
CA THR A 41 -3.72 -3.96 6.93
C THR A 41 -2.70 -2.85 7.16
N VAL A 42 -2.85 -1.74 6.44
CA VAL A 42 -1.98 -0.56 6.55
C VAL A 42 -2.78 0.70 6.87
N LYS A 43 -2.16 1.62 7.59
CA LYS A 43 -2.67 2.97 7.83
C LYS A 43 -2.05 3.95 6.84
N ILE A 44 -2.87 4.80 6.22
CA ILE A 44 -2.36 5.90 5.41
C ILE A 44 -1.80 6.98 6.34
N MET A 45 -0.53 7.33 6.18
CA MET A 45 0.13 8.33 7.02
C MET A 45 0.69 9.51 6.24
N ASP A 46 0.88 9.37 4.93
CA ASP A 46 1.50 10.40 4.10
C ASP A 46 0.98 10.37 2.65
N ARG A 47 1.38 11.36 1.87
CA ARG A 47 1.20 11.43 0.42
C ARG A 47 2.57 11.47 -0.25
N CYS A 48 2.72 10.69 -1.31
CA CYS A 48 3.90 10.71 -2.16
C CYS A 48 3.52 11.06 -3.60
N PRO A 49 3.38 12.35 -3.97
CA PRO A 49 3.01 12.75 -5.33
C PRO A 49 3.99 12.29 -6.42
N GLY A 50 5.27 12.09 -6.06
CA GLY A 50 6.30 11.60 -6.97
C GLY A 50 6.40 10.08 -7.08
N CYS A 51 5.62 9.33 -6.30
CA CYS A 51 5.65 7.88 -6.35
C CYS A 51 4.85 7.38 -7.58
N PRO A 52 5.39 6.45 -8.37
CA PRO A 52 4.70 5.91 -9.53
C PRO A 52 3.56 4.94 -9.16
N SER A 53 3.50 4.48 -7.91
CA SER A 53 2.50 3.54 -7.39
C SER A 53 1.37 4.24 -6.64
N THR A 54 0.20 3.61 -6.61
CA THR A 54 -0.96 4.08 -5.83
C THR A 54 -0.70 4.04 -4.33
N PHE A 55 -0.05 2.98 -3.84
CA PHE A 55 0.38 2.82 -2.45
C PHE A 55 1.90 2.64 -2.43
N ASP A 56 2.59 3.46 -1.65
CA ASP A 56 3.98 3.26 -1.26
C ASP A 56 3.99 2.65 0.14
N LEU A 57 4.19 1.33 0.20
CA LEU A 57 4.11 0.56 1.43
C LEU A 57 5.44 0.66 2.18
N SER A 58 5.37 0.80 3.50
CA SER A 58 6.50 0.45 4.38
C SER A 58 7.07 -0.93 4.03
N LYS A 59 8.39 -1.09 4.20
CA LYS A 59 9.09 -2.34 3.89
C LYS A 59 8.48 -3.54 4.60
N GLU A 60 8.08 -3.34 5.85
CA GLU A 60 7.43 -4.33 6.70
C GLU A 60 6.09 -4.77 6.09
N ALA A 61 5.25 -3.81 5.66
CA ALA A 61 3.98 -4.12 5.00
C ALA A 61 4.16 -4.80 3.64
N PHE A 62 5.11 -4.34 2.83
CA PHE A 62 5.40 -4.94 1.53
C PHE A 62 5.83 -6.40 1.68
N SER A 63 6.75 -6.68 2.61
CA SER A 63 7.30 -8.03 2.85
C SER A 63 6.27 -9.07 3.30
N GLN A 64 5.10 -8.62 3.79
CA GLN A 64 4.00 -9.53 4.12
C GLN A 64 3.32 -10.07 2.87
N ILE A 65 3.21 -9.26 1.80
CA ILE A 65 2.38 -9.57 0.64
C ILE A 65 3.18 -9.96 -0.60
N ALA A 66 4.47 -9.61 -0.69
CA ALA A 66 5.35 -9.98 -1.80
C ALA A 66 6.83 -10.03 -1.41
N ASP A 67 7.64 -10.67 -2.27
CA ASP A 67 9.10 -10.62 -2.19
C ASP A 67 9.62 -9.18 -2.38
N PRO A 68 10.31 -8.57 -1.40
CA PRO A 68 10.84 -7.20 -1.50
C PRO A 68 11.72 -6.92 -2.72
N VAL A 69 12.36 -7.94 -3.30
CA VAL A 69 13.19 -7.79 -4.51
C VAL A 69 12.36 -7.37 -5.72
N ALA A 70 11.05 -7.68 -5.75
CA ALA A 70 10.18 -7.31 -6.86
C ALA A 70 9.99 -5.80 -7.01
N GLY A 71 10.07 -5.04 -5.92
CA GLY A 71 9.89 -3.58 -5.90
C GLY A 71 8.45 -3.13 -6.14
N ILE A 72 7.94 -3.27 -7.37
CA ILE A 72 6.59 -2.86 -7.78
C ILE A 72 5.75 -4.09 -8.11
N ILE A 73 4.54 -4.14 -7.57
CA ILE A 73 3.60 -5.25 -7.73
C ILE A 73 2.20 -4.74 -8.01
N ASN A 74 1.36 -5.58 -8.62
CA ASN A 74 -0.07 -5.34 -8.70
C ASN A 74 -0.74 -5.69 -7.37
N ILE A 75 -1.69 -4.86 -6.94
CA ILE A 75 -2.41 -5.06 -5.69
C ILE A 75 -3.91 -4.88 -5.87
N ASP A 76 -4.67 -5.60 -5.05
CA ASP A 76 -6.04 -5.25 -4.69
C ASP A 76 -6.03 -4.56 -3.33
N PHE A 77 -6.89 -3.56 -3.16
CA PHE A 77 -7.04 -2.86 -1.88
C PHE A 77 -8.49 -2.50 -1.56
N LYS A 78 -8.81 -2.46 -0.27
CA LYS A 78 -10.14 -2.08 0.23
C LYS A 78 -10.03 -1.32 1.56
N GLN A 79 -10.71 -0.18 1.65
CA GLN A 79 -10.82 0.57 2.90
C GLN A 79 -11.65 -0.21 3.93
N ILE A 80 -11.25 -0.15 5.20
CA ILE A 80 -12.00 -0.68 6.35
C ILE A 80 -12.59 0.43 7.21
#